data_AF-A0A971S2G4-F1
#
_entry.id   AF-A0A971S2G4-F1
#
_cell.length_a   1.000
_cell.length_b   1.000
_cell.length_c   1.000
_cell.angle_alpha   90.00
_cell.angle_beta   90.00
_cell.angle_gamma   90.00
#
_symmetry.space_group_name_H-M   'P 1'
#
loop_
_entity.id
_entity.type
_entity.pdbx_description
1 polymer ?
#
loop_
_entity_poly.entity_id
_entity_poly.type
_entity_poly.pdbx_seq_one_letter_code
_entity_poly.pdbx_strand_id
1 'polypeptide(L)'
;MSRVREKPDQKDRQETSARGRSCKWLEEIEIEDLLDGDMKLVYKYCGIETLVSLFDYFCSMSIYVSGKDLNKARKRYIRQHFTGNNVKSLCVKLGVSERFIYDVLEEKQTARCSVKIDRVSPKVTKEE
;
A
#
# COMPACT_ATOMS: atom_id res chain seq x y z
N MET A 1 -13.78 10.12 -50.45
CA MET A 1 -14.69 10.17 -49.28
C MET A 1 -14.36 8.98 -48.38
N SER A 2 -13.49 9.17 -47.40
CA SER A 2 -12.98 8.11 -46.52
C SER A 2 -13.78 8.09 -45.23
N ARG A 3 -14.38 6.94 -44.89
CA ARG A 3 -15.14 6.75 -43.63
C ARG A 3 -14.16 6.60 -42.46
N VAL A 4 -14.14 7.59 -41.57
CA VAL A 4 -13.48 7.51 -40.27
C VAL A 4 -14.25 6.49 -39.41
N ARG A 5 -13.56 5.44 -38.96
CA ARG A 5 -14.10 4.50 -37.97
C ARG A 5 -13.79 5.08 -36.59
N GLU A 6 -14.78 5.66 -35.95
CA GLU A 6 -14.71 6.00 -34.53
C GLU A 6 -14.73 4.69 -33.72
N LYS A 7 -13.71 4.49 -32.89
CA LYS A 7 -13.67 3.40 -31.91
C LYS A 7 -14.47 3.85 -30.68
N PRO A 8 -15.46 3.09 -30.22
CA PRO A 8 -16.16 3.44 -28.99
C PRO A 8 -15.23 3.32 -27.78
N ASP A 9 -15.31 4.37 -26.97
CA ASP A 9 -14.59 4.62 -25.73
C ASP A 9 -14.68 3.45 -24.75
N GLN A 10 -13.52 3.07 -24.25
CA GLN A 10 -13.28 1.94 -23.38
C GLN A 10 -13.22 2.45 -21.94
N LYS A 11 -14.36 2.90 -21.39
CA LYS A 11 -14.37 3.46 -20.03
C LYS A 11 -15.67 3.22 -19.27
N ASP A 12 -16.06 1.95 -19.13
CA ASP A 12 -16.92 1.48 -18.04
C ASP A 12 -16.65 -0.01 -17.79
N ARG A 13 -15.42 -0.31 -17.34
CA ARG A 13 -15.20 -1.52 -16.53
C ARG A 13 -15.55 -1.15 -15.09
N GLN A 14 -16.83 -0.96 -14.82
CA GLN A 14 -17.32 -1.17 -13.47
C GLN A 14 -17.21 -2.67 -13.23
N GLU A 15 -16.22 -3.07 -12.44
CA GLU A 15 -16.10 -4.41 -11.93
C GLU A 15 -17.43 -4.80 -11.28
N THR A 16 -18.07 -5.78 -11.90
CA THR A 16 -19.23 -6.48 -11.38
C THR A 16 -18.80 -7.34 -10.19
N SER A 17 -19.76 -7.58 -9.29
CA SER A 17 -19.81 -8.75 -8.39
C SER A 17 -19.40 -8.57 -6.91
N ALA A 18 -20.03 -7.64 -6.20
CA ALA A 18 -20.42 -7.85 -4.80
C ALA A 18 -21.90 -7.43 -4.65
N ARG A 19 -22.66 -8.18 -3.85
CA ARG A 19 -24.13 -8.16 -3.82
C ARG A 19 -24.64 -6.76 -3.48
N GLY A 20 -25.45 -6.17 -4.37
CA GLY A 20 -26.00 -4.82 -4.24
C GLY A 20 -26.92 -4.63 -3.04
N ARG A 21 -26.34 -4.44 -1.86
CA ARG A 21 -27.02 -3.83 -0.71
C ARG A 21 -26.12 -2.71 -0.25
N SER A 22 -26.51 -1.48 -0.58
CA SER A 22 -25.85 -0.30 -0.04
C SER A 22 -26.31 -0.09 1.39
N CYS A 23 -25.37 -0.06 2.32
CA CYS A 23 -25.58 0.12 3.75
C CYS A 23 -25.69 1.61 4.14
N LYS A 24 -26.02 2.50 3.20
CA LYS A 24 -26.17 3.95 3.45
C LYS A 24 -27.17 4.31 4.53
N TRP A 25 -28.17 3.46 4.76
CA TRP A 25 -29.15 3.63 5.84
C TRP A 25 -28.49 3.66 7.24
N LEU A 26 -27.24 3.18 7.39
CA LEU A 26 -26.47 3.29 8.64
C LEU A 26 -26.12 4.73 9.01
N GLU A 27 -26.15 5.67 8.06
CA GLU A 27 -25.91 7.10 8.33
C GLU A 27 -27.10 7.76 9.06
N GLU A 28 -28.28 7.15 8.98
CA GLU A 28 -29.52 7.68 9.57
C GLU A 28 -29.72 7.26 11.04
N ILE A 29 -28.84 6.39 11.56
CA ILE A 29 -28.95 5.82 12.91
C ILE A 29 -27.69 6.05 13.74
N GLU A 30 -27.86 6.16 15.06
CA GLU A 30 -26.73 6.21 16.00
C GLU A 30 -26.16 4.80 16.21
N ILE A 31 -25.02 4.52 15.58
CA ILE A 31 -24.40 3.19 15.59
C ILE A 31 -23.27 3.03 16.61
N GLU A 32 -22.82 4.10 17.25
CA GLU A 32 -21.61 4.08 18.08
C GLU A 32 -21.69 3.10 19.26
N ASP A 33 -22.90 2.90 19.78
CA ASP A 33 -23.18 1.95 20.87
C ASP A 33 -23.36 0.51 20.39
N LEU A 34 -23.56 0.29 19.09
CA LEU A 34 -23.70 -1.04 18.49
C LEU A 34 -22.37 -1.61 17.97
N LEU A 35 -21.34 -0.77 17.83
CA LEU A 35 -20.04 -1.18 17.30
C LEU A 35 -19.10 -1.66 18.41
N ASP A 36 -18.54 -2.85 18.20
CA ASP A 36 -17.53 -3.45 19.07
C ASP A 36 -16.19 -3.64 18.37
N GLY A 37 -15.12 -3.70 19.17
CA GLY A 37 -13.77 -4.07 18.72
C GLY A 37 -13.23 -3.20 17.59
N ASP A 38 -12.75 -3.85 16.52
CA ASP A 38 -12.07 -3.18 15.39
C ASP A 38 -13.00 -2.21 14.64
N MET A 39 -14.30 -2.51 14.56
CA MET A 39 -15.26 -1.65 13.86
C MET A 39 -15.47 -0.32 14.57
N LYS A 40 -15.39 -0.30 15.91
CA LYS A 40 -15.41 0.94 16.70
C LYS A 40 -14.18 1.81 16.43
N LEU A 41 -13.01 1.18 16.26
CA LEU A 41 -11.78 1.91 15.91
C LEU A 41 -11.89 2.50 14.50
N VAL A 42 -12.40 1.73 13.54
CA VAL A 42 -12.64 2.21 12.18
C VAL A 42 -13.60 3.40 12.18
N TYR A 43 -14.74 3.30 12.88
CA TYR A 43 -15.68 4.41 12.99
C TYR A 43 -15.04 5.66 13.59
N LYS A 44 -14.30 5.50 14.70
CA LYS A 44 -13.66 6.60 15.42
C LYS A 44 -12.55 7.31 14.62
N TYR A 45 -11.73 6.57 13.87
CA TYR A 45 -10.57 7.14 13.17
C TYR A 45 -10.80 7.40 11.68
N CYS A 46 -11.70 6.65 11.04
CA CYS A 46 -11.96 6.72 9.59
C CYS A 46 -13.36 7.24 9.25
N GLY A 47 -14.27 7.34 10.22
CA GLY A 47 -15.64 7.85 10.04
C GLY A 47 -16.63 6.83 9.46
N ILE A 48 -17.90 7.26 9.39
CA ILE A 48 -19.04 6.45 8.95
C ILE A 48 -18.94 6.03 7.48
N GLU A 49 -18.49 6.91 6.59
CA GLU A 49 -18.42 6.62 5.14
C GLU A 49 -17.50 5.43 4.83
N THR A 50 -16.35 5.37 5.52
CA THR A 50 -15.40 4.26 5.39
C THR A 50 -16.00 2.97 5.94
N LEU A 51 -16.76 3.05 7.03
CA LEU A 51 -17.43 1.91 7.64
C LEU A 51 -18.53 1.35 6.72
N VAL A 52 -19.36 2.22 6.13
CA VAL A 52 -20.38 1.82 5.14
C VAL A 52 -19.73 1.13 3.95
N SER A 53 -18.63 1.68 3.44
CA SER A 53 -17.86 1.06 2.35
C SER A 53 -17.29 -0.31 2.76
N LEU A 54 -16.83 -0.46 4.00
CA LEU A 54 -16.37 -1.75 4.51
C LEU A 54 -17.50 -2.78 4.58
N PHE A 55 -18.69 -2.39 5.03
CA PHE A 55 -19.84 -3.29 5.04
C PHE A 55 -20.35 -3.63 3.63
N ASP A 56 -20.33 -2.67 2.70
CA ASP A 56 -20.81 -2.90 1.32
C ASP A 56 -19.92 -3.88 0.56
N TYR A 57 -18.59 -3.76 0.70
CA TYR A 57 -17.64 -4.53 -0.12
C TYR A 57 -17.00 -5.71 0.61
N PHE A 58 -16.84 -5.63 1.93
CA PHE A 58 -16.03 -6.58 2.71
C PHE A 58 -16.82 -7.28 3.83
N CYS A 59 -18.15 -7.18 3.83
CA CYS A 59 -18.95 -7.91 4.79
C CYS A 59 -18.68 -9.43 4.69
N SER A 60 -18.54 -10.07 5.84
CA SER A 60 -18.17 -11.49 6.00
C SER A 60 -16.71 -11.83 5.62
N MET A 61 -15.86 -10.84 5.34
CA MET A 61 -14.42 -11.05 5.17
C MET A 61 -13.65 -10.60 6.42
N SER A 62 -12.69 -11.41 6.86
CA SER A 62 -11.71 -10.98 7.86
C SER A 62 -10.56 -10.28 7.16
N ILE A 63 -10.41 -8.97 7.41
CA ILE A 63 -9.32 -8.17 6.84
C ILE A 63 -8.19 -8.09 7.85
N TYR A 64 -7.04 -8.65 7.49
CA TYR A 64 -5.81 -8.47 8.25
C TYR A 64 -4.94 -7.36 7.65
N VAL A 65 -4.65 -6.31 8.42
CA VAL A 65 -3.81 -5.20 7.99
C VAL A 65 -2.35 -5.46 8.37
N SER A 66 -1.56 -5.97 7.42
CA SER A 66 -0.13 -6.23 7.66
C SER A 66 0.73 -4.99 7.41
N GLY A 67 1.67 -4.71 8.33
CA GLY A 67 2.72 -3.72 8.12
C GLY A 67 3.68 -4.05 6.95
N LYS A 68 3.69 -5.30 6.47
CA LYS A 68 4.52 -5.74 5.34
C LYS A 68 4.14 -5.02 4.04
N ASP A 69 2.86 -4.86 3.76
CA ASP A 69 2.40 -4.23 2.52
C ASP A 69 2.60 -2.71 2.56
N LEU A 70 2.47 -2.10 3.74
CA LEU A 70 2.87 -0.71 3.96
C LEU A 70 4.37 -0.52 3.68
N ASN A 71 5.21 -1.45 4.14
CA ASN A 71 6.65 -1.39 3.84
C ASN A 71 6.90 -1.54 2.33
N LYS A 72 6.22 -2.45 1.62
CA LYS A 72 6.32 -2.55 0.15
C LYS A 72 5.93 -1.23 -0.54
N ALA A 73 4.85 -0.59 -0.09
CA ALA A 73 4.40 0.70 -0.61
C ALA A 73 5.47 1.80 -0.36
N ARG A 74 6.03 1.86 0.85
CA ARG A 74 7.16 2.77 1.17
C ARG A 74 8.36 2.52 0.25
N LYS A 75 8.76 1.25 0.05
CA LYS A 75 9.86 0.89 -0.85
C LYS A 75 9.58 1.37 -2.28
N ARG A 76 8.36 1.18 -2.78
CA ARG A 76 7.94 1.66 -4.12
C ARG A 76 8.03 3.18 -4.22
N TYR A 77 7.56 3.90 -3.21
CA TYR A 77 7.61 5.36 -3.17
C TYR A 77 9.04 5.89 -3.22
N ILE A 78 9.94 5.35 -2.38
CA ILE A 78 11.36 5.71 -2.36
C ILE A 78 11.98 5.54 -3.75
N ARG A 79 11.72 4.41 -4.40
CA ARG A 79 12.30 4.11 -5.73
C ARG A 79 11.85 5.07 -6.84
N GLN A 80 10.67 5.66 -6.71
CA GLN A 80 10.10 6.59 -7.70
C GLN A 80 10.49 8.04 -7.45
N HIS A 81 10.68 8.42 -6.18
CA HIS A 81 10.90 9.82 -5.78
C HIS A 81 12.34 10.11 -5.34
N PHE A 82 13.24 9.13 -5.31
CA PHE A 82 14.64 9.36 -4.95
C PHE A 82 15.38 10.14 -6.05
N THR A 83 15.92 11.31 -5.70
CA THR A 83 16.65 12.21 -6.60
C THR A 83 18.15 12.29 -6.31
N GLY A 84 18.67 11.50 -5.35
CA GLY A 84 20.09 11.50 -4.96
C GLY A 84 20.35 12.22 -3.64
N ASN A 85 19.82 13.44 -3.48
CA ASN A 85 20.10 14.30 -2.32
C ASN A 85 18.90 14.48 -1.37
N ASN A 86 17.82 13.72 -1.57
CA ASN A 86 16.57 13.91 -0.83
C ASN A 86 16.31 12.90 0.31
N VAL A 87 17.35 12.18 0.77
CA VAL A 87 17.24 11.13 1.81
C VAL A 87 16.53 11.63 3.07
N LYS A 88 16.98 12.75 3.65
CA LYS A 88 16.39 13.31 4.89
C LYS A 88 14.92 13.66 4.73
N SER A 89 14.54 14.23 3.59
CA SER A 89 13.13 14.59 3.32
C SER A 89 12.24 13.35 3.23
N LEU A 90 12.75 12.25 2.64
CA LEU A 90 12.04 10.98 2.55
C LEU A 90 11.90 10.31 3.92
N CYS A 91 12.92 10.40 4.78
CA CYS A 91 12.86 9.89 6.16
C CYS A 91 11.74 10.55 6.96
N VAL A 92 11.66 11.88 6.95
CA VAL A 92 10.63 12.63 7.68
C VAL A 92 9.25 12.29 7.14
N LYS A 93 9.09 12.27 5.81
CA LYS A 93 7.80 12.03 5.16
C LYS A 93 7.26 10.61 5.41
N LEU A 94 8.12 9.60 5.36
CA LEU A 94 7.71 8.20 5.47
C LEU A 94 7.83 7.63 6.89
N GLY A 95 8.45 8.37 7.81
CA GLY A 95 8.73 7.93 9.17
C GLY A 95 9.71 6.75 9.21
N VAL A 96 10.74 6.77 8.37
CA VAL A 96 11.73 5.67 8.25
C VAL A 96 13.15 6.15 8.51
N SER A 97 14.03 5.24 8.93
CA SER A 97 15.46 5.54 9.12
C SER A 97 16.19 5.69 7.78
N GLU A 98 17.30 6.43 7.79
CA GLU A 98 18.15 6.59 6.59
C GLU A 98 18.66 5.24 6.09
N ARG A 99 19.03 4.34 7.01
CA ARG A 99 19.47 2.97 6.69
C ARG A 99 18.44 2.22 5.84
N PHE A 100 17.15 2.31 6.20
CA PHE A 100 16.09 1.66 5.42
C PHE A 100 16.02 2.19 3.98
N ILE A 101 16.28 3.47 3.76
CA ILE A 101 16.31 4.05 2.40
C ILE A 101 17.49 3.48 1.61
N TYR A 102 18.68 3.44 2.20
CA TYR A 102 19.86 2.85 1.55
C TYR A 102 19.67 1.37 1.23
N ASP A 103 19.13 0.58 2.16
CA ASP A 103 18.82 -0.84 1.94
C ASP A 103 17.89 -1.02 0.71
N VAL A 104 16.88 -0.16 0.58
CA VAL A 104 15.93 -0.20 -0.56
C VAL A 104 16.58 0.17 -1.89
N LEU A 105 17.55 1.07 -1.88
CA LEU A 105 18.33 1.46 -3.05
C LEU A 105 19.34 0.38 -3.44
N GLU A 106 19.96 -0.30 -2.48
CA GLU A 106 20.86 -1.44 -2.70
C GLU A 106 20.10 -2.67 -3.26
N GLU A 107 18.91 -2.97 -2.73
CA GLU A 107 18.02 -4.02 -3.26
C GLU A 107 17.68 -3.79 -4.74
N LYS A 108 17.53 -2.53 -5.18
CA LYS A 108 17.25 -2.19 -6.59
C LYS A 108 18.45 -2.50 -7.48
N GLN A 109 19.67 -2.31 -6.97
CA GLN A 109 20.90 -2.58 -7.72
C GLN A 109 21.10 -4.08 -7.89
N THR A 110 20.90 -4.88 -6.85
CA THR A 110 21.00 -6.36 -6.94
C THR A 110 19.93 -6.97 -7.84
N ALA A 111 18.72 -6.43 -7.89
CA ALA A 111 17.68 -6.89 -8.81
C ALA A 111 17.95 -6.53 -10.29
N ARG A 112 18.78 -5.51 -10.57
CA ARG A 112 19.21 -5.14 -11.93
C ARG A 112 20.56 -5.75 -12.31
N CYS A 113 21.40 -6.06 -11.33
CA CYS A 113 22.68 -6.75 -11.47
C CYS A 113 22.59 -8.15 -10.86
N SER A 114 21.93 -9.07 -11.56
CA SER A 114 22.27 -10.48 -11.43
C SER A 114 23.57 -10.76 -12.22
N VAL A 115 24.67 -10.12 -11.82
CA VAL A 115 26.02 -10.64 -12.05
C VAL A 115 26.47 -11.15 -10.69
N LYS A 116 26.69 -12.46 -10.61
CA LYS A 116 27.16 -13.14 -9.39
C LYS A 116 28.45 -12.46 -8.94
N ILE A 117 28.44 -11.79 -7.80
CA ILE A 117 29.65 -11.45 -7.08
C ILE A 117 29.61 -12.27 -5.81
N ASP A 118 30.31 -13.40 -5.85
CA ASP A 118 30.63 -14.18 -4.66
C ASP A 118 31.34 -13.25 -3.68
N ARG A 119 30.67 -12.87 -2.60
CA ARG A 119 31.33 -12.15 -1.51
C ARG A 119 32.26 -13.14 -0.83
N VAL A 120 33.54 -13.08 -1.19
CA VAL A 120 34.63 -13.71 -0.44
C VAL A 120 34.62 -13.13 0.96
N SER A 121 34.27 -13.95 1.95
CA SER A 121 34.38 -13.61 3.36
C SER A 121 35.85 -13.36 3.72
N PRO A 122 36.22 -12.19 4.26
CA PRO A 122 37.56 -12.02 4.81
C PRO A 122 37.70 -12.89 6.06
N LYS A 123 38.59 -13.88 6.00
CA LYS A 123 39.04 -14.62 7.19
C LYS A 123 39.83 -13.66 8.06
N VAL A 124 39.25 -13.26 9.18
CA VAL A 124 39.99 -12.59 10.26
C VAL A 124 40.81 -13.65 10.96
N THR A 125 42.09 -13.77 10.60
CA THR A 125 43.09 -14.44 11.43
C THR A 125 43.37 -13.54 12.63
N LYS A 126 42.99 -14.00 13.82
CA LYS A 126 43.50 -13.47 15.08
C LYS A 126 44.88 -14.11 15.29
N GLU A 127 45.93 -13.32 15.22
CA GLU A 127 47.23 -13.69 15.79
C GLU A 127 47.44 -12.85 17.06
N GLU A 128 47.64 -13.61 18.14
CA GLU A 128 48.21 -13.33 19.48
C GLU A 128 47.77 -12.09 20.28
#